data_AF-A0A848XKK9-F1
#
_entry.id   AF-A0A848XKK9-F1
#
_cell.length_a   1.000
_cell.length_b   1.000
_cell.length_c   1.000
_cell.angle_alpha   90.00
_cell.angle_beta   90.00
_cell.angle_gamma   90.00
#
_symmetry.space_group_name_H-M   'P 1'
#
loop_
_entity.id
_entity.type
_entity.pdbx_description
1 polymer ?
#
loop_
_entity_poly.entity_id
_entity_poly.type
_entity_poly.pdbx_seq_one_letter_code
_entity_poly.pdbx_strand_id
1 'polypeptide(L)'
;MCGEIDEHVLIGQEMLERARALTKRMGLPAPDAAREAPTGLAEADGRAAYMERIFRTGLAQALNDVARAGEDEMIDALASQAIALARLAGFLAGQLPPEADLYRAVIEAATAGHSEPREMAEEQAHHHHHHHH
;
A
#
# COMPACT_ATOMS: atom_id res chain seq x y z
N MET A 1 21.13 29.81 10.04
CA MET A 1 20.15 28.72 10.25
C MET A 1 20.44 27.65 9.19
N CYS A 2 21.46 26.82 9.43
CA CYS A 2 21.94 25.81 8.47
C CYS A 2 21.91 24.39 9.03
N GLY A 3 21.14 24.14 10.11
CA GLY A 3 21.12 22.84 10.81
C GLY A 3 20.05 21.87 10.30
N GLU A 4 18.91 22.36 9.83
CA GLU A 4 17.75 21.50 9.53
C GLU A 4 17.88 20.72 8.20
N ILE A 5 18.58 21.28 7.20
CA ILE A 5 18.74 20.61 5.89
C ILE A 5 19.67 19.39 6.01
N ASP A 6 20.69 19.46 6.87
CA ASP A 6 21.68 18.38 7.05
C ASP A 6 21.04 17.16 7.73
N GLU A 7 20.19 17.39 8.74
CA GLU A 7 19.50 16.34 9.49
C GLU A 7 18.52 15.53 8.64
N HIS A 8 17.70 16.18 7.81
CA HIS A 8 16.76 15.49 6.92
C HIS A 8 17.46 14.63 5.85
N VAL A 9 18.61 15.08 5.33
CA VAL A 9 19.40 14.32 4.36
C VAL A 9 20.03 13.09 5.01
N LEU A 10 20.56 13.23 6.23
CA LEU A 10 21.14 12.13 7.00
C LEU A 10 20.10 11.05 7.34
N ILE A 11 18.90 11.44 7.79
CA ILE A 11 17.80 10.50 8.05
C ILE A 11 17.42 9.75 6.78
N GLY A 12 17.32 10.45 5.64
CA GLY A 12 16.99 9.83 4.36
C GLY A 12 18.04 8.80 3.91
N GLN A 13 19.33 9.11 4.10
CA GLN A 13 20.42 8.17 3.79
C GLN A 13 20.39 6.94 4.68
N GLU A 14 20.19 7.12 5.99
CA GLU A 14 20.08 6.00 6.92
C GLU A 14 18.89 5.08 6.58
N MET A 15 17.74 5.64 6.24
CA MET A 15 16.58 4.86 5.80
C MET A 15 16.86 4.06 4.53
N LEU A 16 17.57 4.65 3.56
CA LEU A 16 17.96 3.96 2.33
C LEU A 16 18.94 2.81 2.60
N GLU A 17 19.91 3.01 3.50
CA GLU A 17 20.85 1.95 3.90
C GLU A 17 20.14 0.80 4.60
N ARG A 18 19.24 1.10 5.53
CA ARG A 18 18.38 0.10 6.19
C ARG A 18 17.56 -0.68 5.17
N ALA A 19 16.93 -0.01 4.20
CA ALA A 19 16.15 -0.65 3.14
C ALA A 19 17.00 -1.59 2.27
N ARG A 20 18.23 -1.19 1.91
CA ARG A 20 19.18 -2.04 1.17
C ARG A 20 19.61 -3.26 1.99
N ALA A 21 19.89 -3.08 3.28
CA ALA A 21 20.24 -4.17 4.17
C ALA A 21 19.09 -5.19 4.31
N LEU A 22 17.84 -4.71 4.43
CA LEU A 22 16.64 -5.55 4.46
C LEU A 22 16.47 -6.33 3.16
N THR A 23 16.58 -5.65 2.01
CA THR A 23 16.48 -6.28 0.68
C THR A 23 17.46 -7.44 0.56
N LYS A 24 18.73 -7.22 0.93
CA LYS A 24 19.78 -8.24 0.92
C LYS A 24 19.48 -9.39 1.89
N ARG A 25 19.09 -9.08 3.13
CA ARG A 25 18.81 -10.08 4.17
C ARG A 25 17.63 -10.98 3.81
N MET A 26 16.63 -10.42 3.14
CA MET A 26 15.42 -11.13 2.75
C MET A 26 15.51 -11.79 1.37
N GLY A 27 16.64 -11.62 0.65
CA GLY A 27 16.82 -12.18 -0.69
C GLY A 27 15.86 -11.58 -1.73
N LEU A 28 15.41 -10.34 -1.52
CA LEU A 28 14.49 -9.67 -2.44
C LEU A 28 15.21 -9.24 -3.72
N PRO A 29 14.51 -9.24 -4.88
CA PRO A 29 15.09 -8.77 -6.13
C PRO A 29 15.50 -7.30 -6.03
N ALA A 30 16.49 -6.91 -6.83
CA ALA A 30 16.87 -5.50 -6.94
C ALA A 30 15.67 -4.66 -7.43
N PRO A 31 15.60 -3.36 -7.05
CA PRO A 31 14.54 -2.48 -7.52
C PRO A 31 14.48 -2.48 -9.05
N ASP A 32 13.28 -2.63 -9.60
CA ASP A 32 13.06 -2.57 -11.03
C ASP A 32 13.28 -1.15 -11.54
N ALA A 33 14.35 -0.95 -12.33
CA ALA A 33 14.72 0.33 -12.90
C ALA A 33 13.70 0.83 -13.95
N ALA A 34 12.85 -0.06 -14.49
CA ALA A 34 11.77 0.31 -15.40
C ALA A 34 10.56 0.89 -14.67
N ARG A 35 10.46 0.72 -13.34
CA ARG A 35 9.35 1.23 -12.55
C ARG A 35 9.55 2.72 -12.29
N GLU A 36 8.54 3.51 -12.65
CA GLU A 36 8.56 4.96 -12.47
C GLU A 36 8.71 5.33 -10.98
N ALA A 37 9.68 6.20 -10.69
CA ALA A 37 9.93 6.67 -9.34
C ALA A 37 8.71 7.40 -8.76
N PRO A 38 8.46 7.32 -7.45
CA PRO A 38 7.51 8.21 -6.79
C PRO A 38 7.95 9.67 -6.94
N THR A 39 7.07 10.54 -7.42
CA THR A 39 7.32 11.98 -7.58
C THR A 39 6.26 12.80 -6.85
N GLY A 40 6.57 14.05 -6.51
CA GLY A 40 5.59 14.97 -5.90
C GLY A 40 5.18 14.66 -4.46
N LEU A 41 5.91 13.79 -3.73
CA LEU A 41 5.53 13.35 -2.37
C LEU A 41 5.55 14.45 -1.30
N ALA A 42 6.15 15.61 -1.59
CA ALA A 42 6.09 16.79 -0.73
C ALA A 42 4.63 17.28 -0.58
N GLU A 43 3.83 17.17 -1.64
CA GLU A 43 2.45 17.61 -1.67
C GLU A 43 1.48 16.49 -1.29
N ALA A 44 0.35 16.87 -0.67
CA ALA A 44 -0.68 15.92 -0.27
C ALA A 44 -1.25 15.13 -1.48
N ASP A 45 -1.51 15.82 -2.59
CA ASP A 45 -2.02 15.22 -3.82
C ASP A 45 -1.04 14.21 -4.42
N GLY A 46 0.26 14.50 -4.36
CA GLY A 46 1.30 13.58 -4.83
C GLY A 46 1.36 12.32 -3.97
N ARG A 47 1.20 12.44 -2.64
CA ARG A 47 1.09 11.27 -1.76
C ARG A 47 -0.18 10.46 -2.04
N ALA A 48 -1.32 11.12 -2.25
CA ALA A 48 -2.59 10.46 -2.57
C ALA A 48 -2.49 9.67 -3.89
N ALA A 49 -1.98 10.30 -4.95
CA ALA A 49 -1.76 9.64 -6.24
C ALA A 49 -0.79 8.45 -6.12
N TYR A 50 0.25 8.57 -5.30
CA TYR A 50 1.18 7.48 -5.06
C TYR A 50 0.53 6.31 -4.32
N MET A 51 -0.26 6.58 -3.27
CA MET A 51 -1.02 5.56 -2.54
C MET A 51 -2.02 4.83 -3.45
N GLU A 52 -2.76 5.58 -4.28
CA GLU A 52 -3.71 5.01 -5.25
C GLU A 52 -3.03 4.10 -6.27
N ARG A 53 -1.85 4.50 -6.77
CA ARG A 53 -1.06 3.68 -7.69
C ARG A 53 -0.63 2.36 -7.05
N ILE A 54 -0.21 2.38 -5.78
CA ILE A 54 0.14 1.16 -5.03
C ILE A 54 -1.08 0.26 -4.90
N PHE A 55 -2.22 0.83 -4.46
CA PHE A 55 -3.46 0.10 -4.27
C PHE A 55 -3.92 -0.59 -5.56
N ARG A 56 -4.03 0.15 -6.68
CA ARG A 56 -4.46 -0.42 -7.96
C ARG A 56 -3.54 -1.52 -8.47
N THR A 57 -2.23 -1.34 -8.33
CA THR A 57 -1.26 -2.35 -8.76
C THR A 57 -1.37 -3.61 -7.92
N GLY A 58 -1.49 -3.47 -6.59
CA GLY A 58 -1.67 -4.57 -5.67
C GLY A 58 -2.98 -5.32 -5.90
N LEU A 59 -4.09 -4.60 -6.06
CA LEU A 59 -5.41 -5.17 -6.35
C LEU A 59 -5.42 -5.92 -7.68
N ALA A 60 -4.86 -5.33 -8.74
CA ALA A 60 -4.79 -5.98 -10.05
C ALA A 60 -3.99 -7.29 -10.00
N GLN A 61 -2.83 -7.29 -9.33
CA GLN A 61 -2.05 -8.50 -9.11
C GLN A 61 -2.85 -9.53 -8.31
N ALA A 62 -3.52 -9.10 -7.25
CA ALA A 62 -4.26 -10.00 -6.37
C ALA A 62 -5.41 -10.69 -7.10
N LEU A 63 -6.20 -9.94 -7.86
CA LEU A 63 -7.29 -10.47 -8.68
C LEU A 63 -6.78 -11.40 -9.78
N ASN A 64 -5.63 -11.08 -10.38
CA ASN A 64 -5.02 -11.95 -11.39
C ASN A 64 -4.58 -13.29 -10.79
N ASP A 65 -4.03 -13.29 -9.57
CA ASP A 65 -3.62 -14.53 -8.89
C ASP A 65 -4.84 -15.36 -8.46
N VAL A 66 -5.90 -14.71 -7.98
CA VAL A 66 -7.20 -15.34 -7.66
C VAL A 66 -7.83 -15.96 -8.91
N ALA A 67 -7.84 -15.26 -10.05
CA ALA A 67 -8.39 -15.76 -11.30
C ALA A 67 -7.62 -16.97 -11.89
N ARG A 68 -6.38 -17.19 -11.44
CA ARG A 68 -5.53 -18.32 -11.84
C ARG A 68 -5.55 -19.47 -10.84
N ALA A 69 -6.11 -19.27 -9.66
CA ALA A 69 -6.30 -20.32 -8.67
C ALA A 69 -7.38 -21.31 -9.14
N GLY A 70 -7.31 -22.56 -8.66
CA GLY A 70 -8.42 -23.50 -8.84
C GLY A 70 -9.69 -23.00 -8.16
N GLU A 71 -10.86 -23.42 -8.64
CA GLU A 71 -12.16 -22.99 -8.08
C GLU A 71 -12.26 -23.27 -6.57
N ASP A 72 -11.74 -24.42 -6.12
CA ASP A 72 -11.73 -24.81 -4.71
C ASP A 72 -10.70 -24.04 -3.85
N GLU A 73 -9.76 -23.32 -4.47
CA GLU A 73 -8.65 -22.63 -3.80
C GLU A 73 -8.78 -21.10 -3.86
N MET A 74 -9.76 -20.58 -4.61
CA MET A 74 -9.93 -19.14 -4.86
C MET A 74 -10.08 -18.33 -3.57
N ILE A 75 -10.88 -18.84 -2.62
CA ILE A 75 -11.14 -18.19 -1.33
C ILE A 75 -9.85 -18.17 -0.49
N ASP A 76 -9.15 -19.30 -0.42
CA ASP A 76 -7.91 -19.42 0.35
C ASP A 76 -6.79 -18.57 -0.25
N ALA A 77 -6.72 -18.46 -1.57
CA ALA A 77 -5.81 -17.57 -2.27
C ALA A 77 -6.08 -16.10 -1.91
N LEU A 78 -7.34 -15.65 -1.96
CA LEU A 78 -7.70 -14.28 -1.61
C LEU A 78 -7.41 -13.98 -0.12
N ALA A 79 -7.80 -14.89 0.78
CA ALA A 79 -7.57 -14.74 2.22
C ALA A 79 -6.08 -14.70 2.56
N SER A 80 -5.28 -15.60 1.98
CA SER A 80 -3.83 -15.63 2.18
C SER A 80 -3.16 -14.34 1.71
N GLN A 81 -3.59 -13.80 0.58
CA GLN A 81 -3.09 -12.53 0.06
C GLN A 81 -3.45 -11.35 0.97
N ALA A 82 -4.69 -11.26 1.45
CA ALA A 82 -5.11 -10.21 2.39
C ALA A 82 -4.26 -10.22 3.68
N ILE A 83 -4.02 -11.40 4.26
CA ILE A 83 -3.18 -11.56 5.45
C ILE A 83 -1.74 -11.17 5.17
N ALA A 84 -1.18 -11.59 4.03
CA ALA A 84 0.19 -11.25 3.64
C ALA A 84 0.38 -9.75 3.42
N LEU A 85 -0.58 -9.07 2.79
CA LEU A 85 -0.56 -7.63 2.56
C LEU A 85 -0.70 -6.84 3.87
N ALA A 86 -1.56 -7.29 4.79
CA ALA A 86 -1.67 -6.68 6.12
C ALA A 86 -0.35 -6.80 6.91
N ARG A 87 0.30 -7.97 6.87
CA ARG A 87 1.62 -8.17 7.47
C ARG A 87 2.67 -7.25 6.84
N LEU A 88 2.65 -7.09 5.51
CA LEU A 88 3.56 -6.19 4.81
C LEU A 88 3.36 -4.73 5.25
N ALA A 89 2.11 -4.27 5.34
CA ALA A 89 1.80 -2.91 5.79
C ALA A 89 2.36 -2.65 7.21
N GLY A 90 2.15 -3.57 8.14
CA GLY A 90 2.72 -3.47 9.49
C GLY A 90 4.25 -3.51 9.49
N PHE A 91 4.87 -4.35 8.66
CA PHE A 91 6.33 -4.42 8.52
C PHE A 91 6.92 -3.10 8.01
N LEU A 92 6.28 -2.46 7.02
CA LEU A 92 6.69 -1.16 6.47
C LEU A 92 6.52 -0.04 7.48
N ALA A 93 5.39 0.00 8.19
CA ALA A 93 5.15 1.00 9.25
C ALA A 93 6.21 0.91 10.36
N GLY A 94 6.62 -0.31 10.73
CA GLY A 94 7.69 -0.54 11.71
C GLY A 94 9.08 -0.07 11.28
N GLN A 95 9.28 0.35 10.02
CA GLN A 95 10.55 0.93 9.56
C GLN A 95 10.62 2.46 9.77
N LEU A 96 9.50 3.10 10.09
CA LEU A 96 9.44 4.54 10.26
C LEU A 96 9.98 4.98 11.64
N PRO A 97 10.52 6.20 11.76
CA PRO A 97 10.89 6.76 13.05
C PRO A 97 9.70 6.77 14.03
N PRO A 98 9.92 6.59 15.34
CA PRO A 98 8.85 6.58 16.35
C PRO A 98 7.95 7.83 16.34
N GLU A 99 8.50 8.98 15.94
CA GLU A 99 7.80 10.25 15.85
C GLU A 99 6.79 10.28 14.69
N ALA A 100 6.94 9.36 13.73
CA ALA A 100 6.06 9.15 12.59
C ALA A 100 5.17 7.92 12.82
N ASP A 101 4.53 7.81 13.99
CA ASP A 101 3.62 6.70 14.32
C ASP A 101 2.44 6.63 13.33
N LEU A 102 2.65 5.88 12.25
CA LEU A 102 1.65 5.57 11.25
C LEU A 102 0.88 4.29 11.56
N TYR A 103 1.13 3.62 12.69
CA TYR A 103 0.46 2.37 13.01
C TYR A 103 -1.06 2.57 13.05
N ARG A 104 -1.50 3.63 13.72
CA ARG A 104 -2.92 4.01 13.74
C ARG A 104 -3.48 4.25 12.32
N ALA A 105 -2.76 5.02 11.50
CA ALA A 105 -3.19 5.32 10.13
C ALA A 105 -3.28 4.04 9.27
N VAL A 106 -2.39 3.08 9.47
CA VAL A 106 -2.43 1.77 8.78
C VAL A 106 -3.65 0.95 9.22
N ILE A 107 -3.99 0.92 10.51
CA ILE A 107 -5.18 0.23 11.01
C ILE A 107 -6.47 0.90 10.50
N GLU A 108 -6.52 2.22 10.49
CA GLU A 108 -7.64 2.99 9.95
C GLU A 108 -7.81 2.68 8.45
N ALA A 109 -6.74 2.72 7.67
CA ALA A 109 -6.76 2.40 6.25
C ALA A 109 -7.19 0.94 5.97
N ALA A 110 -6.72 -0.02 6.76
CA ALA A 110 -7.13 -1.43 6.65
C ALA A 110 -8.63 -1.61 6.93
N THR A 111 -9.15 -0.86 7.91
CA THR A 111 -10.57 -0.91 8.27
C THR A 111 -11.44 -0.25 7.18
N ALA A 112 -11.01 0.90 6.66
CA ALA A 112 -11.69 1.57 5.55
C ALA A 112 -11.76 0.70 4.29
N GLY A 113 -10.64 0.06 3.91
CA GLY A 113 -10.62 -0.86 2.76
C GLY A 113 -11.50 -2.10 2.93
N HIS A 114 -11.85 -2.49 4.16
CA HIS A 114 -12.80 -3.57 4.42
C HIS A 114 -14.26 -3.15 4.16
N SER A 115 -14.61 -1.88 4.41
CA SER A 115 -15.97 -1.38 4.21
C SER A 115 -16.24 -0.92 2.77
N GLU A 116 -15.20 -0.50 2.05
CA GLU A 116 -15.28 0.05 0.70
C GLU A 116 -16.05 -0.82 -0.32
N PRO A 117 -15.84 -2.16 -0.43
CA PRO A 117 -16.60 -2.97 -1.39
C PRO A 117 -18.11 -2.99 -1.11
N ARG A 118 -18.50 -2.94 0.17
CA ARG A 118 -19.90 -2.90 0.57
C ARG A 118 -20.52 -1.55 0.23
N GLU A 119 -19.80 -0.46 0.49
CA GLU A 119 -20.23 0.90 0.17
C GLU A 119 -20.41 1.09 -1.34
N MET A 120 -19.46 0.62 -2.15
CA MET A 120 -19.57 0.63 -3.62
C MET A 120 -20.79 -0.14 -4.12
N ALA A 121 -21.08 -1.31 -3.53
CA ALA A 121 -22.26 -2.10 -3.89
C ALA A 121 -23.57 -1.39 -3.53
N GLU A 122 -23.62 -0.72 -2.37
CA GLU A 122 -24.76 0.09 -1.91
C GLU A 122 -25.01 1.29 -2.84
N GLU A 123 -23.96 2.05 -3.19
CA GLU A 123 -24.04 3.18 -4.13
C GLU A 123 -24.58 2.75 -5.50
N GLN A 124 -24.09 1.63 -6.03
CA GLN A 124 -24.53 1.13 -7.32
C GLN A 124 -26.01 0.70 -7.30
N ALA A 125 -26.46 0.05 -6.21
CA ALA A 125 -27.87 -0.28 -6.03
C ALA A 125 -28.77 0.97 -6.01
N HIS A 126 -28.36 2.03 -5.32
CA HIS A 126 -29.11 3.30 -5.29
C HIS A 126 -29.24 3.96 -6.66
N HIS A 127 -28.19 3.93 -7.49
CA HIS A 127 -28.24 4.46 -8.86
C HIS A 127 -29.23 3.71 -9.77
N HIS A 128 -29.38 2.39 -9.61
CA HIS A 128 -30.33 1.60 -10.40
C HIS A 128 -31.80 1.91 -10.04
N HIS A 129 -32.09 2.35 -8.81
CA HIS A 129 -33.45 2.72 -8.40
C HIS A 129 -33.92 4.09 -8.94
N HIS A 130 -33.00 5.00 -9.26
CA HIS A 130 -33.34 6.32 -9.81
C HIS A 130 -33.67 6.33 -11.31
N HIS A 131 -33.34 5.25 -12.05
CA HIS A 131 -33.61 5.13 -13.49
C HIS A 131 -34.97 4.50 -13.85
N HIS A 132 -35.82 4.20 -12.86
CA HIS A 132 -37.13 3.56 -13.03
C HIS A 132 -38.34 4.49 -12.85
N HIS A 133 -38.16 5.82 -12.92
CA HIS A 133 -39.25 6.81 -12.85
C HIS A 133 -39.33 7.68 -14.09
#